data_AF-A0A3B9AFH6-F1
#
_entry.id   AF-A0A3B9AFH6-F1
#
_cell.length_a   1.000
_cell.length_b   1.000
_cell.length_c   1.000
_cell.angle_alpha   90.00
_cell.angle_beta   90.00
_cell.angle_gamma   90.00
#
_symmetry.space_group_name_H-M   'P 1'
#
loop_
_entity.id
_entity.type
_entity.pdbx_description
1 polymer ?
#
loop_
_entity_poly.entity_id
_entity_poly.type
_entity_poly.pdbx_seq_one_letter_code
_entity_poly.pdbx_strand_id
1 'polypeptide(L)'
;MKYPLKTFLAIVSMATLTQSAMAGPLMNSDLDRDGYDNYLDFDTDGDGLPDDFEKDSNFNFIGSRDGGRDADLDGFTNAEEYRAVTDMFDPADNPATKTGPALQKLFPQMGNNAEYLGSSLAISGDTLVTGATFGEFENGGGGAGNVHIYTRQPDGLWQQSQILYPERDASGKDFGQDVDLAGDTLLVGANHEDMGAEASGAAYVYTLVGGISA
;
A
#
# COMPACT_ATOMS: atom_id res chain seq x y z
N MET A 1 4.52 -40.40 -38.07
CA MET A 1 5.11 -39.31 -37.27
C MET A 1 4.56 -39.41 -35.85
N LYS A 2 5.37 -39.88 -34.90
CA LYS A 2 5.07 -39.92 -33.46
C LYS A 2 6.37 -39.52 -32.77
N TYR A 3 6.39 -38.39 -32.07
CA TYR A 3 7.49 -37.99 -31.21
C TYR A 3 7.21 -38.52 -29.79
N PRO A 4 8.17 -39.19 -29.11
CA PRO A 4 7.99 -39.60 -27.72
C PRO A 4 8.22 -38.40 -26.78
N LEU A 5 7.39 -38.28 -25.74
CA LEU A 5 7.60 -37.34 -24.64
C LEU A 5 8.96 -37.61 -23.98
N LYS A 6 9.84 -36.61 -23.95
CA LYS A 6 10.97 -36.58 -23.04
C LYS A 6 10.46 -36.10 -21.68
N THR A 7 10.58 -36.96 -20.67
CA THR A 7 10.45 -36.61 -19.26
C THR A 7 11.44 -35.50 -18.92
N PHE A 8 10.95 -34.28 -18.68
CA PHE A 8 11.71 -33.25 -17.98
C PHE A 8 11.40 -33.42 -16.49
N LEU A 9 12.32 -34.07 -15.78
CA LEU A 9 12.37 -34.01 -14.33
C LEU A 9 12.92 -32.62 -13.98
N ALA A 10 12.04 -31.64 -13.83
CA ALA A 10 12.41 -30.37 -13.20
C ALA A 10 12.66 -30.68 -11.72
N ILE A 11 13.93 -30.87 -11.37
CA ILE A 11 14.37 -30.71 -9.99
C ILE A 11 14.22 -29.22 -9.71
N VAL A 12 13.03 -28.81 -9.28
CA VAL A 12 12.88 -27.56 -8.53
C VAL A 12 13.55 -27.86 -7.19
N SER A 13 14.86 -27.64 -7.15
CA SER A 13 15.51 -27.34 -5.88
C SER A 13 14.88 -26.03 -5.44
N MET A 14 13.80 -26.13 -4.66
CA MET A 14 13.43 -25.03 -3.79
C MET A 14 14.64 -24.85 -2.89
N ALA A 15 15.48 -23.88 -3.24
CA ALA A 15 16.13 -23.12 -2.21
C ALA A 15 14.99 -22.46 -1.44
N THR A 16 14.45 -23.16 -0.44
CA THR A 16 14.03 -22.50 0.78
C THR A 16 15.30 -21.84 1.30
N LEU A 17 15.63 -20.66 0.77
CA LEU A 17 16.24 -19.64 1.59
C LEU A 17 15.17 -19.41 2.66
N THR A 18 15.28 -20.14 3.76
CA THR A 18 14.62 -19.74 4.97
C THR A 18 15.11 -18.31 5.20
N GLN A 19 14.22 -17.34 5.04
CA GLN A 19 14.42 -15.94 5.43
C GLN A 19 14.58 -15.81 6.96
N SER A 20 15.00 -16.89 7.62
CA SER A 20 15.38 -16.99 9.03
C SER A 20 16.85 -16.65 9.25
N ALA A 21 17.68 -16.52 8.20
CA ALA A 21 19.12 -16.33 8.36
C ALA A 21 19.57 -14.84 8.44
N MET A 22 18.68 -13.89 8.12
CA MET A 22 19.01 -12.44 8.08
C MET A 22 18.13 -11.56 9.00
N ALA A 23 17.01 -12.08 9.51
CA ALA A 23 16.08 -11.32 10.34
C ALA A 23 16.50 -11.38 11.82
N GLY A 24 16.87 -10.23 12.39
CA GLY A 24 17.06 -10.09 13.83
C GLY A 24 15.72 -10.23 14.58
N PRO A 25 15.74 -10.35 15.92
CA PRO A 25 14.54 -10.56 16.73
C PRO A 25 13.48 -9.45 16.66
N LEU A 26 13.83 -8.27 16.09
CA LEU A 26 12.93 -7.14 15.89
C LEU A 26 12.30 -7.09 14.50
N MET A 27 12.69 -7.98 13.57
CA MET A 27 12.08 -8.01 12.23
C MET A 27 10.81 -8.88 12.22
N ASN A 28 10.74 -9.94 13.04
CA ASN A 28 9.57 -10.82 13.16
C ASN A 28 8.64 -10.38 14.32
N SER A 29 8.53 -9.08 14.55
CA SER A 29 7.65 -8.49 15.55
C SER A 29 6.75 -7.48 14.88
N ASP A 30 5.60 -7.20 15.48
CA ASP A 30 4.64 -6.19 15.07
C ASP A 30 4.70 -5.03 16.09
N LEU A 31 5.46 -3.97 15.76
CA LEU A 31 5.83 -2.91 16.69
C LEU A 31 4.71 -1.90 16.90
N ASP A 32 3.99 -1.54 15.85
CA ASP A 32 2.89 -0.57 15.85
C ASP A 32 1.51 -1.21 16.07
N ARG A 33 1.43 -2.55 16.00
CA ARG A 33 0.25 -3.41 16.24
C ARG A 33 -0.81 -3.31 15.17
N ASP A 34 -0.41 -3.06 13.93
CA ASP A 34 -1.31 -3.07 12.79
C ASP A 34 -1.60 -4.49 12.25
N GLY A 35 -0.93 -5.50 12.79
CA GLY A 35 -1.10 -6.90 12.42
C GLY A 35 0.00 -7.45 11.50
N TYR A 36 1.03 -6.66 11.19
CA TYR A 36 2.11 -7.05 10.28
C TYR A 36 3.46 -7.09 11.00
N ASP A 37 4.29 -8.07 10.62
CA ASP A 37 5.66 -8.10 11.10
C ASP A 37 6.45 -6.94 10.45
N ASN A 38 7.28 -6.25 11.21
CA ASN A 38 8.08 -5.08 10.83
C ASN A 38 8.88 -5.21 9.51
N TYR A 39 9.19 -6.42 9.03
CA TYR A 39 9.86 -6.59 7.73
C TYR A 39 8.93 -6.51 6.52
N LEU A 40 7.62 -6.59 6.74
CA LEU A 40 6.54 -6.46 5.74
C LEU A 40 5.85 -5.11 5.81
N ASP A 41 6.13 -4.33 6.84
CA ASP A 41 5.56 -3.00 7.06
C ASP A 41 6.42 -1.92 6.39
N PHE A 42 5.76 -0.94 5.75
CA PHE A 42 6.40 0.21 5.11
C PHE A 42 6.54 1.42 6.04
N ASP A 43 5.91 1.39 7.22
CA ASP A 43 5.96 2.42 8.27
C ASP A 43 6.00 1.72 9.63
N THR A 44 7.13 1.05 9.92
CA THR A 44 7.29 0.07 11.02
C THR A 44 6.86 0.57 12.41
N ASP A 45 6.89 1.88 12.65
CA ASP A 45 6.50 2.46 13.94
C ASP A 45 5.23 3.32 13.89
N GLY A 46 4.59 3.40 12.72
CA GLY A 46 3.31 4.03 12.49
C GLY A 46 3.29 5.53 12.72
N ASP A 47 4.44 6.22 12.65
CA ASP A 47 4.54 7.65 12.91
C ASP A 47 4.26 8.53 11.69
N GLY A 48 4.04 7.91 10.53
CA GLY A 48 3.65 8.55 9.30
C GLY A 48 4.81 8.90 8.37
N LEU A 49 6.03 8.50 8.71
CA LEU A 49 7.20 8.51 7.83
C LEU A 49 7.50 7.08 7.34
N PRO A 50 7.65 6.85 6.03
CA PRO A 50 8.01 5.53 5.54
C PRO A 50 9.42 5.10 5.93
N ASP A 51 9.58 3.82 6.23
CA ASP A 51 10.82 3.13 6.58
C ASP A 51 12.03 3.51 5.72
N ASP A 52 11.83 3.51 4.40
CA ASP A 52 12.88 3.84 3.42
C ASP A 52 13.28 5.31 3.50
N PHE A 53 12.30 6.19 3.70
CA PHE A 53 12.56 7.62 3.86
C PHE A 53 13.32 7.89 5.16
N GLU A 54 12.96 7.22 6.24
CA GLU A 54 13.65 7.35 7.51
C GLU A 54 15.09 6.86 7.43
N LYS A 55 15.33 5.71 6.78
CA LYS A 55 16.68 5.19 6.53
C LYS A 55 17.53 6.17 5.72
N ASP A 56 16.96 6.75 4.66
CA ASP A 56 17.66 7.74 3.82
C ASP A 56 17.91 9.06 4.55
N SER A 57 17.00 9.45 5.45
CA SER A 57 17.09 10.69 6.24
C SER A 57 17.86 10.54 7.55
N ASN A 58 18.39 9.35 7.85
CA ASN A 58 19.02 8.96 9.13
C ASN A 58 18.09 9.10 10.35
N PHE A 59 16.78 8.93 10.16
CA PHE A 59 15.81 8.74 11.23
C PHE A 59 15.74 7.28 11.68
N ASN A 60 15.10 7.05 12.81
CA ASN A 60 15.00 5.75 13.42
C ASN A 60 13.68 5.07 13.05
N PHE A 61 13.72 4.27 11.99
CA PHE A 61 12.58 3.50 11.44
C PHE A 61 11.89 2.51 12.39
N ILE A 62 12.27 2.45 13.67
CA ILE A 62 11.64 1.58 14.68
C ILE A 62 11.24 2.39 15.92
N GLY A 63 11.16 3.71 15.83
CA GLY A 63 10.83 4.54 16.97
C GLY A 63 10.12 5.81 16.55
N SER A 64 8.84 5.82 16.90
CA SER A 64 7.77 6.74 16.46
C SER A 64 7.89 8.21 16.84
N ARG A 65 9.11 8.67 17.16
CA ARG A 65 9.38 10.02 17.60
C ARG A 65 9.73 10.94 16.45
N ASP A 66 10.05 10.44 15.28
CA ASP A 66 10.67 11.25 14.25
C ASP A 66 9.61 11.90 13.34
N GLY A 67 8.52 11.19 13.00
CA GLY A 67 7.37 11.73 12.27
C GLY A 67 6.52 12.73 13.04
N GLY A 68 6.42 12.56 14.37
CA GLY A 68 5.70 13.48 15.26
C GLY A 68 6.50 14.71 15.72
N ARG A 69 7.77 14.85 15.32
CA ARG A 69 8.58 16.04 15.60
C ARG A 69 8.29 17.14 14.61
N ASP A 70 8.57 18.35 15.05
CA ASP A 70 8.61 19.58 14.24
C ASP A 70 10.09 19.99 14.19
N ALA A 71 10.78 19.66 13.10
CA ALA A 71 12.23 19.78 13.01
C ALA A 71 12.71 21.21 12.76
N ASP A 72 11.88 22.06 12.16
CA ASP A 72 12.20 23.44 11.81
C ASP A 72 11.46 24.50 12.63
N LEU A 73 10.55 24.06 13.52
CA LEU A 73 9.79 24.84 14.51
C LEU A 73 8.75 25.77 13.89
N ASP A 74 8.14 25.34 12.78
CA ASP A 74 7.12 26.10 12.07
C ASP A 74 5.68 25.71 12.45
N GLY A 75 5.52 24.64 13.23
CA GLY A 75 4.26 24.14 13.75
C GLY A 75 3.65 22.96 12.98
N PHE A 76 4.33 22.44 11.96
CA PHE A 76 3.97 21.19 11.28
C PHE A 76 4.90 20.05 11.71
N THR A 77 4.37 18.83 11.75
CA THR A 77 5.23 17.66 12.02
C THR A 77 5.92 17.19 10.76
N ASN A 78 7.07 16.55 10.89
CA ASN A 78 7.83 15.96 9.78
C ASN A 78 6.96 15.05 8.90
N ALA A 79 6.02 14.30 9.49
CA ALA A 79 5.05 13.48 8.77
C ALA A 79 4.01 14.31 7.99
N GLU A 80 3.54 15.43 8.55
CA GLU A 80 2.64 16.38 7.86
C GLU A 80 3.34 17.00 6.65
N GLU A 81 4.61 17.38 6.82
CA GLU A 81 5.43 17.94 5.76
C GLU A 81 5.78 16.93 4.67
N TYR A 82 6.16 15.70 5.06
CA TYR A 82 6.38 14.62 4.11
C TYR A 82 5.14 14.34 3.25
N ARG A 83 3.96 14.27 3.88
CA ARG A 83 2.67 14.10 3.18
C ARG A 83 2.37 15.29 2.30
N ALA A 84 2.63 16.49 2.79
CA ALA A 84 2.50 17.72 2.04
C ALA A 84 3.66 17.93 1.06
N VAL A 85 4.58 17.00 0.83
CA VAL A 85 5.73 17.15 -0.10
C VAL A 85 6.42 18.52 0.06
N THR A 86 6.72 18.88 1.30
CA THR A 86 7.50 20.07 1.67
C THR A 86 8.82 19.66 2.35
N ASP A 87 9.77 20.59 2.45
CA ASP A 87 11.05 20.37 3.12
C ASP A 87 10.94 20.54 4.64
N MET A 88 10.99 19.43 5.37
CA MET A 88 10.88 19.40 6.83
C MET A 88 12.00 20.08 7.62
N PHE A 89 12.97 20.67 6.93
CA PHE A 89 14.05 21.44 7.53
C PHE A 89 14.05 22.90 7.09
N ASP A 90 13.07 23.34 6.29
CA ASP A 90 12.90 24.72 5.83
C ASP A 90 11.51 25.27 6.22
N PRO A 91 11.43 26.14 7.26
CA PRO A 91 10.14 26.63 7.78
C PRO A 91 9.39 27.52 6.78
N ALA A 92 10.04 27.90 5.68
CA ALA A 92 9.41 28.65 4.58
C ALA A 92 8.73 27.75 3.54
N ASP A 93 9.08 26.47 3.45
CA ASP A 93 8.42 25.48 2.60
C ASP A 93 7.55 24.59 3.47
N ASN A 94 6.29 24.97 3.67
CA ASN A 94 5.43 24.28 4.63
C ASN A 94 4.01 24.01 4.12
N PRO A 95 3.26 23.09 4.76
CA PRO A 95 1.93 22.68 4.31
C PRO A 95 0.94 23.84 4.15
N ALA A 96 1.05 24.90 4.96
CA ALA A 96 0.16 26.06 4.89
C ALA A 96 0.40 26.96 3.67
N THR A 97 1.64 27.02 3.18
CA THR A 97 2.05 27.97 2.14
C THR A 97 2.30 27.32 0.79
N LYS A 98 2.23 25.99 0.72
CA LYS A 98 2.49 25.23 -0.49
C LYS A 98 1.58 25.61 -1.67
N THR A 99 2.19 26.03 -2.76
CA THR A 99 1.51 26.30 -4.05
C THR A 99 2.11 25.48 -5.21
N GLY A 100 2.83 24.40 -4.91
CA GLY A 100 3.49 23.54 -5.89
C GLY A 100 2.53 22.67 -6.71
N PRO A 101 3.02 22.00 -7.78
CA PRO A 101 2.19 21.21 -8.69
C PRO A 101 1.64 19.91 -8.09
N ALA A 102 2.39 19.26 -7.20
CA ALA A 102 1.87 18.16 -6.38
C ALA A 102 1.44 18.77 -5.05
N LEU A 103 0.22 18.50 -4.57
CA LEU A 103 -0.27 19.04 -3.29
C LEU A 103 -0.04 18.06 -2.13
N GLN A 104 -0.14 16.76 -2.39
CA GLN A 104 0.02 15.72 -1.37
C GLN A 104 0.59 14.44 -2.01
N LYS A 105 1.42 13.71 -1.26
CA LYS A 105 1.81 12.34 -1.59
C LYS A 105 0.86 11.36 -0.89
N LEU A 106 0.28 10.46 -1.67
CA LEU A 106 -0.49 9.33 -1.14
C LEU A 106 0.41 8.11 -1.09
N PHE A 107 0.42 7.45 0.05
CA PHE A 107 1.13 6.22 0.30
C PHE A 107 0.28 5.38 1.26
N PRO A 108 0.56 4.07 1.39
CA PRO A 108 -0.14 3.23 2.35
C PRO A 108 0.10 3.79 3.75
N GLN A 109 -0.97 4.06 4.47
CA GLN A 109 -0.86 4.37 5.90
C GLN A 109 -1.19 3.08 6.64
N MET A 110 -0.18 2.53 7.34
CA MET A 110 -0.20 1.30 8.15
C MET A 110 -0.11 -0.03 7.39
N GLY A 111 0.86 -0.85 7.79
CA GLY A 111 0.85 -2.31 7.78
C GLY A 111 0.78 -3.03 6.48
N ASN A 112 1.07 -2.41 5.34
CA ASN A 112 0.73 -3.09 4.10
C ASN A 112 1.78 -2.88 3.05
N ASN A 113 2.32 -4.00 2.59
CA ASN A 113 2.95 -4.06 1.31
C ASN A 113 1.91 -3.77 0.21
N ALA A 114 1.86 -2.52 -0.24
CA ALA A 114 1.16 -2.06 -1.43
C ALA A 114 2.13 -1.96 -2.63
N GLU A 115 2.85 -3.03 -2.92
CA GLU A 115 3.78 -3.06 -4.04
C GLU A 115 3.05 -2.67 -5.34
N TYR A 116 3.62 -1.68 -6.05
CA TYR A 116 3.02 -1.01 -7.21
C TYR A 116 1.73 -0.23 -6.94
N LEU A 117 1.57 0.34 -5.74
CA LEU A 117 0.54 1.36 -5.50
C LEU A 117 0.59 2.45 -6.59
N GLY A 118 -0.58 2.80 -7.12
CA GLY A 118 -0.72 3.71 -8.25
C GLY A 118 -0.75 3.00 -9.62
N SER A 119 -0.73 1.66 -9.64
CA SER A 119 -0.87 0.85 -10.87
C SER A 119 -2.15 1.13 -11.65
N SER A 120 -3.23 1.51 -10.95
CA SER A 120 -4.52 1.92 -11.51
C SER A 120 -5.11 3.02 -10.64
N LEU A 121 -5.92 3.92 -11.22
CA LEU A 121 -6.46 5.09 -10.53
C LEU A 121 -7.89 5.39 -11.01
N ALA A 122 -8.81 5.61 -10.07
CA ALA A 122 -10.14 6.13 -10.31
C ALA A 122 -10.52 7.17 -9.25
N ILE A 123 -11.33 8.16 -9.62
CA ILE A 123 -11.78 9.22 -8.71
C ILE A 123 -13.23 9.59 -9.01
N SER A 124 -14.03 9.76 -7.97
CA SER A 124 -15.40 10.27 -8.08
C SER A 124 -15.74 11.08 -6.83
N GLY A 125 -16.00 12.38 -7.01
CA GLY A 125 -16.22 13.30 -5.91
C GLY A 125 -15.03 13.32 -4.93
N ASP A 126 -15.31 13.01 -3.67
CA ASP A 126 -14.34 12.99 -2.57
C ASP A 126 -13.73 11.60 -2.33
N THR A 127 -13.87 10.67 -3.28
CA THR A 127 -13.30 9.32 -3.20
C THR A 127 -12.29 9.08 -4.31
N LEU A 128 -11.09 8.66 -3.94
CA LEU A 128 -10.02 8.22 -4.83
C LEU A 128 -9.74 6.75 -4.54
N VAL A 129 -9.59 5.96 -5.59
CA VAL A 129 -9.29 4.53 -5.52
C VAL A 129 -8.03 4.28 -6.32
N THR A 130 -7.13 3.49 -5.77
CA THR A 130 -5.89 3.09 -6.44
C THR A 130 -5.59 1.62 -6.23
N GLY A 131 -5.17 0.93 -7.27
CA GLY A 131 -4.66 -0.43 -7.15
C GLY A 131 -3.19 -0.48 -6.78
N ALA A 132 -2.78 -1.58 -6.14
CA ALA A 132 -1.41 -2.02 -6.00
C ALA A 132 -1.34 -3.48 -6.44
N THR A 133 -1.02 -3.73 -7.72
CA THR A 133 -1.17 -5.05 -8.37
C THR A 133 -0.36 -6.18 -7.75
N PHE A 134 0.67 -5.87 -6.96
CA PHE A 134 1.50 -6.88 -6.31
C PHE A 134 1.48 -6.78 -4.79
N GLY A 135 0.53 -6.01 -4.26
CA GLY A 135 0.31 -5.92 -2.83
C GLY A 135 -0.07 -7.25 -2.17
N GLU A 136 -0.01 -7.26 -0.85
CA GLU A 136 -0.28 -8.45 -0.03
C GLU A 136 -1.77 -8.66 0.24
N PHE A 137 -2.11 -9.89 0.66
CA PHE A 137 -3.38 -10.20 1.30
C PHE A 137 -3.50 -9.58 2.70
N GLU A 138 -4.72 -9.49 3.24
CA GLU A 138 -5.05 -8.93 4.58
C GLU A 138 -4.28 -9.56 5.76
N ASN A 139 -3.65 -10.73 5.58
CA ASN A 139 -2.88 -11.41 6.64
C ASN A 139 -1.51 -11.89 6.12
N GLY A 140 -0.94 -11.14 5.17
CA GLY A 140 0.35 -11.40 4.55
C GLY A 140 0.33 -12.45 3.42
N GLY A 141 1.42 -12.44 2.65
CA GLY A 141 1.58 -13.24 1.44
C GLY A 141 1.47 -12.38 0.18
N GLY A 142 2.59 -12.24 -0.53
CA GLY A 142 2.72 -11.32 -1.67
C GLY A 142 2.11 -11.83 -2.98
N GLY A 143 1.86 -10.89 -3.89
CA GLY A 143 1.47 -11.16 -5.28
C GLY A 143 -0.03 -11.39 -5.50
N ALA A 144 -0.88 -11.02 -4.54
CA ALA A 144 -2.33 -10.98 -4.73
C ALA A 144 -2.72 -9.69 -5.46
N GLY A 145 -2.18 -8.57 -5.00
CA GLY A 145 -2.71 -7.26 -5.30
C GLY A 145 -3.79 -6.85 -4.30
N ASN A 146 -3.87 -5.55 -4.03
CA ASN A 146 -4.88 -4.94 -3.17
C ASN A 146 -5.31 -3.57 -3.73
N VAL A 147 -6.40 -3.01 -3.20
CA VAL A 147 -6.95 -1.72 -3.64
C VAL A 147 -7.08 -0.80 -2.44
N HIS A 148 -6.50 0.40 -2.53
CA HIS A 148 -6.56 1.42 -1.51
C HIS A 148 -7.61 2.46 -1.86
N ILE A 149 -8.40 2.85 -0.87
CA ILE A 149 -9.44 3.86 -0.98
C ILE A 149 -9.05 5.04 -0.09
N TYR A 150 -9.04 6.23 -0.68
CA TYR A 150 -8.78 7.49 -0.02
C TYR A 150 -10.02 8.38 -0.07
N THR A 151 -10.31 9.04 1.05
CA THR A 151 -11.39 10.02 1.17
C THR A 151 -10.80 11.40 1.40
N ARG A 152 -11.26 12.38 0.61
CA ARG A 152 -10.92 13.79 0.78
C ARG A 152 -11.63 14.34 2.01
N GLN A 153 -10.85 14.87 2.94
CA GLN A 153 -11.29 15.48 4.20
C GLN A 153 -11.69 16.95 3.99
N PRO A 154 -12.39 17.57 4.96
CA PRO A 154 -12.83 18.97 4.87
C PRO A 154 -11.70 20.00 4.72
N ASP A 155 -10.49 19.67 5.16
CA ASP A 155 -9.28 20.47 4.98
C ASP A 155 -8.68 20.37 3.55
N GLY A 156 -9.25 19.50 2.71
CA GLY A 156 -8.83 19.26 1.34
C GLY A 156 -7.76 18.19 1.18
N LEU A 157 -7.25 17.60 2.27
CA LEU A 157 -6.30 16.50 2.26
C LEU A 157 -7.00 15.17 2.05
N TRP A 158 -6.31 14.23 1.43
CA TRP A 158 -6.78 12.86 1.23
C TRP A 158 -6.26 11.95 2.34
N GLN A 159 -7.13 11.14 2.91
CA GLN A 159 -6.76 10.15 3.93
C GLN A 159 -7.17 8.76 3.48
N GLN A 160 -6.31 7.77 3.69
CA GLN A 160 -6.66 6.37 3.41
C GLN A 160 -7.80 5.96 4.35
N SER A 161 -8.95 5.63 3.78
CA SER A 161 -10.14 5.22 4.53
C SER A 161 -10.33 3.70 4.58
N GLN A 162 -9.80 2.97 3.59
CA GLN A 162 -9.97 1.52 3.51
C GLN A 162 -8.94 0.88 2.58
N ILE A 163 -8.63 -0.40 2.81
CA ILE A 163 -7.98 -1.30 1.85
C ILE A 163 -8.96 -2.44 1.54
N LEU A 164 -9.03 -2.83 0.27
CA LEU A 164 -9.74 -4.01 -0.19
C LEU A 164 -8.73 -5.07 -0.62
N TYR A 165 -8.96 -6.30 -0.16
CA TYR A 165 -8.17 -7.46 -0.50
C TYR A 165 -9.03 -8.47 -1.27
N PRO A 166 -8.45 -9.26 -2.20
CA PRO A 166 -9.14 -10.39 -2.80
C PRO A 166 -9.41 -11.48 -1.76
N GLU A 167 -10.45 -12.29 -1.99
CA GLU A 167 -10.73 -13.46 -1.13
C GLU A 167 -9.58 -14.47 -1.18
N ARG A 168 -9.28 -15.14 -0.05
CA ARG A 168 -8.05 -15.93 0.13
C ARG A 168 -7.94 -17.19 -0.76
N ASP A 169 -9.06 -17.68 -1.27
CA ASP A 169 -9.17 -18.87 -2.11
C ASP A 169 -9.24 -18.56 -3.61
N ALA A 170 -9.47 -17.29 -3.97
CA ALA A 170 -9.09 -16.77 -5.26
C ALA A 170 -7.56 -16.79 -5.34
N SER A 171 -6.97 -17.15 -6.48
CA SER A 171 -5.53 -16.99 -6.65
C SER A 171 -5.11 -15.51 -6.52
N GLY A 172 -6.07 -14.58 -6.49
CA GLY A 172 -5.93 -13.18 -6.14
C GLY A 172 -5.21 -12.36 -7.20
N LYS A 173 -4.36 -13.01 -8.02
CA LYS A 173 -3.38 -12.43 -8.91
C LYS A 173 -3.88 -11.19 -9.64
N ASP A 174 -3.13 -10.11 -9.45
CA ASP A 174 -3.35 -8.80 -10.07
C ASP A 174 -4.70 -8.16 -9.68
N PHE A 175 -5.25 -8.46 -8.51
CA PHE A 175 -6.39 -7.73 -7.97
C PHE A 175 -6.04 -6.24 -7.85
N GLY A 176 -6.89 -5.38 -8.40
CA GLY A 176 -6.62 -3.94 -8.49
C GLY A 176 -5.86 -3.51 -9.74
N GLN A 177 -5.58 -4.41 -10.69
CA GLN A 177 -4.91 -4.02 -11.94
C GLN A 177 -5.69 -2.99 -12.75
N ASP A 178 -7.01 -3.07 -12.71
CA ASP A 178 -7.89 -2.04 -13.27
C ASP A 178 -8.93 -1.68 -12.22
N VAL A 179 -9.21 -0.38 -12.10
CA VAL A 179 -10.28 0.13 -11.25
C VAL A 179 -11.09 1.18 -12.01
N ASP A 180 -12.41 1.18 -11.81
CA ASP A 180 -13.30 2.24 -12.29
C ASP A 180 -14.30 2.59 -11.20
N LEU A 181 -14.65 3.88 -11.10
CA LEU A 181 -15.53 4.39 -10.04
C LEU A 181 -16.55 5.35 -10.63
N ALA A 182 -17.82 4.99 -10.46
CA ALA A 182 -18.96 5.83 -10.85
C ALA A 182 -19.95 5.95 -9.68
N GLY A 183 -19.97 7.13 -9.04
CA GLY A 183 -20.79 7.35 -7.86
C GLY A 183 -20.37 6.43 -6.71
N ASP A 184 -21.27 5.56 -6.29
CA ASP A 184 -21.02 4.55 -5.25
C ASP A 184 -20.61 3.18 -5.81
N THR A 185 -20.52 3.02 -7.13
CA THR A 185 -20.19 1.73 -7.74
C THR A 185 -18.72 1.68 -8.13
N LEU A 186 -17.96 0.80 -7.46
CA LEU A 186 -16.55 0.51 -7.73
C LEU A 186 -16.43 -0.82 -8.48
N LEU A 187 -15.70 -0.83 -9.59
CA LEU A 187 -15.28 -2.02 -10.31
C LEU A 187 -13.79 -2.27 -10.05
N VAL A 188 -13.43 -3.54 -9.80
CA VAL A 188 -12.04 -3.96 -9.62
C VAL A 188 -11.76 -5.19 -10.48
N GLY A 189 -10.73 -5.11 -11.33
CA GLY A 189 -10.25 -6.22 -12.14
C GLY A 189 -9.18 -7.05 -11.43
N ALA A 190 -9.19 -8.36 -11.71
CA ALA A 190 -8.14 -9.32 -11.36
C ALA A 190 -7.89 -10.22 -12.58
N ASN A 191 -7.12 -9.74 -13.56
CA ASN A 191 -7.10 -10.33 -14.90
C ASN A 191 -6.40 -11.69 -14.98
N HIS A 192 -5.61 -12.07 -13.98
CA HIS A 192 -4.93 -13.36 -13.88
C HIS A 192 -5.51 -14.27 -12.80
N GLU A 193 -6.69 -13.95 -12.29
CA GLU A 193 -7.36 -14.81 -11.32
C GLU A 193 -7.76 -16.15 -11.94
N ASP A 194 -7.58 -17.23 -11.18
CA ASP A 194 -7.85 -18.60 -11.61
C ASP A 194 -9.29 -19.02 -11.28
N MET A 195 -10.25 -18.53 -12.08
CA MET A 195 -11.69 -18.86 -11.95
C MET A 195 -12.06 -20.06 -12.84
N GLY A 196 -11.69 -21.27 -12.43
CA GLY A 196 -12.02 -22.52 -13.13
C GLY A 196 -11.13 -22.87 -14.33
N ALA A 197 -10.30 -21.93 -14.79
CA ALA A 197 -9.17 -22.15 -15.69
C ALA A 197 -8.01 -21.24 -15.27
N GLU A 198 -6.78 -21.58 -15.65
CA GLU A 198 -5.61 -20.75 -15.36
C GLU A 198 -5.75 -19.38 -16.03
N ALA A 199 -5.61 -18.31 -15.25
CA ALA A 199 -5.71 -16.92 -15.68
C ALA A 199 -6.97 -16.60 -16.50
N SER A 200 -8.12 -17.16 -16.13
CA SER A 200 -9.40 -16.80 -16.76
C SER A 200 -9.86 -15.39 -16.40
N GLY A 201 -9.35 -14.85 -15.30
CA GLY A 201 -9.61 -13.52 -14.79
C GLY A 201 -10.96 -13.41 -14.06
N ALA A 202 -11.09 -12.34 -13.30
CA ALA A 202 -12.32 -11.95 -12.62
C ALA A 202 -12.50 -10.43 -12.61
N ALA A 203 -13.74 -10.01 -12.35
CA ALA A 203 -14.07 -8.63 -12.05
C ALA A 203 -15.04 -8.60 -10.87
N TYR A 204 -14.78 -7.68 -9.94
CA TYR A 204 -15.53 -7.50 -8.71
C TYR A 204 -16.30 -6.19 -8.78
N VAL A 205 -17.50 -6.19 -8.23
CA VAL A 205 -18.35 -5.00 -8.13
C VAL A 205 -18.64 -4.74 -6.66
N TYR A 206 -18.27 -3.55 -6.20
CA TYR A 206 -18.52 -3.08 -4.85
C TYR A 206 -19.46 -1.89 -4.86
N THR A 207 -20.32 -1.82 -3.85
CA THR A 207 -21.05 -0.59 -3.53
C THR A 207 -20.37 0.07 -2.34
N LEU A 208 -19.83 1.27 -2.55
CA LEU A 208 -19.27 2.10 -1.51
C LEU A 208 -20.41 2.66 -0.67
N VAL A 209 -20.53 2.18 0.56
CA VAL A 209 -21.49 2.73 1.50
C VAL A 209 -20.83 3.93 2.19
N GLY A 210 -21.17 5.13 1.74
CA GLY A 210 -20.66 6.38 2.30
C GLY A 210 -20.98 6.48 3.79
N GLY A 211 -19.96 6.32 4.63
CA GLY A 211 -20.01 6.59 6.05
C GLY A 211 -19.98 8.09 6.34
N ILE A 212 -21.03 8.83 5.98
CA ILE A 212 -21.67 9.92 6.75
C ILE A 212 -22.82 10.50 5.92
N SER A 213 -24.04 10.39 6.45
CA SER A 213 -25.17 11.21 6.02
C SER A 213 -24.96 12.65 6.49
N ALA A 214 -25.34 13.61 5.65
CA ALA A 214 -25.36 15.04 5.95
C ALA A 214 -26.15 15.39 7.22
#